data_AF-H8H107-F1
#
_entry.id   AF-H8H107-F1
#
_cell.length_a   1.000
_cell.length_b   1.000
_cell.length_c   1.000
_cell.angle_alpha   90.00
_cell.angle_beta   90.00
_cell.angle_gamma   90.00
#
_symmetry.space_group_name_H-M   'P 1'
#
loop_
_entity.id
_entity.type
_entity.pdbx_description
1 polymer ?
#
loop_
_entity_poly.entity_id
_entity_poly.type
_entity_poly.pdbx_seq_one_letter_code
_entity_poly.pdbx_strand_id
1 'polypeptide(L)'
;MAALRAQWARTHPLGAGARRVARADRRMAHEMLRRVAALGGTVGAGTDTPASAFNLPGGGLHRELELLVAAGLSPLQALKGATSAAARILERPDLGVLRPGALADFVVVAGNPLEDVRRTRELRLVVRGGQALSPDALRDTAAAHDVPAQLSSSGRVRAAGPGPAVPPGSGTP
;
A
#
# COMPACT_ATOMS: atom_id res chain seq x y z
N MET A 1 -5.29 5.58 -16.57
CA MET A 1 -5.64 4.35 -15.81
C MET A 1 -5.95 3.13 -16.68
N ALA A 2 -6.63 3.26 -17.83
CA ALA A 2 -6.96 2.11 -18.68
C ALA A 2 -5.72 1.36 -19.19
N ALA A 3 -4.71 2.09 -19.67
CA ALA A 3 -3.44 1.51 -20.14
C ALA A 3 -2.72 0.67 -19.07
N LEU A 4 -2.51 1.24 -17.88
CA LEU A 4 -1.89 0.54 -16.74
C LEU A 4 -2.68 -0.72 -16.34
N ARG A 5 -4.01 -0.67 -16.32
CA ARG A 5 -4.84 -1.86 -16.04
C ARG A 5 -4.68 -2.93 -17.11
N ALA A 6 -4.65 -2.55 -18.38
CA ALA A 6 -4.49 -3.49 -19.48
C ALA A 6 -3.10 -4.15 -19.44
N GLN A 7 -2.05 -3.38 -19.17
CA GLN A 7 -0.70 -3.88 -18.95
C GLN A 7 -0.64 -4.85 -17.76
N TRP A 8 -1.20 -4.45 -16.61
CA TRP A 8 -1.25 -5.28 -15.41
C TRP A 8 -1.94 -6.62 -15.65
N ALA A 9 -3.08 -6.61 -16.35
CA ALA A 9 -3.82 -7.82 -16.67
C ALA A 9 -3.05 -8.78 -17.59
N ARG A 10 -2.17 -8.27 -18.47
CA ARG A 10 -1.30 -9.09 -19.31
C ARG A 10 -0.20 -9.78 -18.50
N THR A 11 0.41 -9.06 -17.55
CA THR A 11 1.52 -9.59 -16.75
C THR A 11 1.07 -10.42 -15.55
N HIS A 12 -0.20 -10.25 -15.13
CA HIS A 12 -0.79 -10.96 -13.99
C HIS A 12 -2.13 -11.60 -14.39
N PRO A 13 -2.13 -12.61 -15.28
CA PRO A 13 -3.37 -13.27 -15.69
C PRO A 13 -4.02 -14.00 -14.52
N LEU A 14 -5.35 -13.97 -14.47
CA LEU A 14 -6.11 -14.65 -13.42
C LEU A 14 -6.21 -16.15 -13.69
N GLY A 15 -5.72 -16.96 -12.76
CA GLY A 15 -5.93 -18.40 -12.77
C GLY A 15 -7.40 -18.80 -12.54
N ALA A 16 -7.74 -20.02 -12.95
CA ALA A 16 -9.06 -20.60 -12.70
C ALA A 16 -9.37 -20.59 -11.19
N GLY A 17 -10.54 -20.07 -10.82
CA GLY A 17 -10.97 -20.01 -9.42
C GLY A 17 -10.36 -18.86 -8.59
N ALA A 18 -9.47 -18.02 -9.13
CA ALA A 18 -8.87 -16.90 -8.40
C ALA A 18 -9.91 -15.98 -7.74
N ARG A 19 -11.04 -15.72 -8.42
CA ARG A 19 -12.15 -14.92 -7.87
C ARG A 19 -12.84 -15.59 -6.69
N ARG A 20 -12.92 -16.94 -6.67
CA ARG A 20 -13.51 -17.70 -5.56
C ARG A 20 -12.62 -17.61 -4.33
N VAL A 21 -11.32 -17.80 -4.51
CA VAL A 21 -10.30 -17.68 -3.45
C VAL A 21 -10.31 -16.26 -2.87
N ALA A 22 -10.20 -15.23 -3.71
CA ALA A 22 -10.23 -13.83 -3.25
C ALA A 22 -11.51 -13.46 -2.48
N ARG A 23 -12.67 -14.05 -2.84
CA ARG A 23 -13.91 -13.86 -2.07
C ARG A 23 -13.86 -14.52 -0.70
N ALA A 24 -13.23 -15.69 -0.59
CA ALA A 24 -13.04 -16.39 0.67
C ALA A 24 -12.06 -15.63 1.57
N ASP A 25 -10.92 -15.22 1.05
CA ASP A 25 -9.91 -14.44 1.77
C ASP A 25 -10.49 -13.13 2.28
N ARG A 26 -11.26 -12.42 1.44
CA ARG A 26 -11.95 -11.19 1.86
C ARG A 26 -12.89 -11.44 3.06
N ARG A 27 -13.66 -12.53 3.06
CA ARG A 27 -14.56 -12.84 4.18
C ARG A 27 -13.76 -13.08 5.47
N MET A 28 -12.66 -13.81 5.38
CA MET A 28 -11.77 -14.07 6.51
C MET A 28 -11.13 -12.77 7.02
N ALA A 29 -10.57 -11.96 6.13
CA ALA A 29 -9.94 -10.69 6.47
C ALA A 29 -10.92 -9.72 7.13
N HIS A 30 -12.16 -9.63 6.63
CA HIS A 30 -13.19 -8.79 7.24
C HIS A 30 -13.52 -9.25 8.68
N GLU A 31 -13.61 -10.56 8.91
CA GLU A 31 -13.88 -11.11 10.24
C GLU A 31 -12.72 -10.84 11.21
N MET A 32 -11.47 -11.05 10.77
CA MET A 32 -10.29 -10.75 11.56
C MET A 32 -10.20 -9.27 11.90
N LEU A 33 -10.44 -8.39 10.93
CA LEU A 33 -10.42 -6.94 11.11
C LEU A 33 -11.45 -6.50 12.16
N ARG A 34 -12.68 -7.02 12.11
CA ARG A 34 -13.70 -6.70 13.13
C ARG A 34 -13.25 -7.11 14.53
N ARG A 35 -12.62 -8.27 14.68
CA ARG A 35 -12.08 -8.74 15.97
C ARG A 35 -10.96 -7.84 16.47
N VAL A 36 -9.99 -7.52 15.62
CA VAL A 36 -8.89 -6.61 15.98
C VAL A 36 -9.43 -5.23 16.39
N ALA A 37 -10.38 -4.69 15.62
CA ALA A 37 -11.00 -3.41 15.92
C ALA A 37 -11.79 -3.43 17.23
N ALA A 38 -12.56 -4.50 17.50
CA ALA A 38 -13.29 -4.68 18.75
C ALA A 38 -12.38 -4.78 19.98
N LEU A 39 -11.15 -5.28 19.80
CA LEU A 39 -10.12 -5.36 20.84
C LEU A 39 -9.30 -4.06 20.97
N GLY A 40 -9.63 -3.00 20.22
CA GLY A 40 -8.89 -1.73 20.26
C GLY A 40 -7.53 -1.78 19.55
N GLY A 41 -7.30 -2.78 18.69
CA GLY A 41 -6.08 -2.91 17.92
C GLY A 41 -5.87 -1.77 16.92
N THR A 42 -4.60 -1.45 16.64
CA THR A 42 -4.26 -0.49 15.59
C THR A 42 -4.35 -1.18 14.23
N VAL A 43 -5.08 -0.59 13.29
CA VAL A 43 -5.26 -1.10 11.93
C VAL A 43 -4.47 -0.24 10.94
N GLY A 44 -3.59 -0.86 10.17
CA GLY A 44 -2.90 -0.24 9.03
C GLY A 44 -3.48 -0.74 7.70
N ALA A 45 -3.52 0.12 6.68
CA ALA A 45 -3.92 -0.26 5.33
C ALA A 45 -2.72 -0.79 4.54
N GLY A 46 -2.86 -1.98 3.94
CA GLY A 46 -1.82 -2.62 3.14
C GLY A 46 -2.44 -3.46 2.05
N THR A 47 -1.81 -3.49 0.87
CA THR A 47 -2.35 -4.20 -0.30
C THR A 47 -1.58 -5.46 -0.65
N ASP A 48 -0.38 -5.64 -0.11
CA ASP A 48 0.55 -6.69 -0.54
C ASP A 48 0.77 -6.69 -2.07
N THR A 49 0.82 -5.52 -2.71
CA THR A 49 1.13 -5.43 -4.15
C THR A 49 2.61 -5.79 -4.36
N PRO A 50 2.99 -6.73 -5.25
CA PRO A 50 2.23 -7.30 -6.37
C PRO A 50 1.67 -8.72 -6.16
N ALA A 51 1.46 -9.19 -4.93
CA ALA A 51 1.13 -10.58 -4.60
C ALA A 51 -0.14 -11.15 -5.28
N SER A 52 -1.00 -10.29 -5.85
CA SER A 52 -2.18 -10.73 -6.59
C SER A 52 -2.51 -9.82 -7.76
N ALA A 53 -3.04 -10.42 -8.84
CA ALA A 53 -3.58 -9.73 -10.01
C ALA A 53 -4.70 -8.72 -9.66
N PHE A 54 -5.37 -8.88 -8.52
CA PHE A 54 -6.39 -7.94 -8.05
C PHE A 54 -5.81 -6.65 -7.44
N ASN A 55 -4.52 -6.64 -7.09
CA ASN A 55 -3.87 -5.55 -6.35
C ASN A 55 -3.06 -4.69 -7.33
N LEU A 56 -3.76 -3.79 -8.03
CA LEU A 56 -3.13 -2.86 -8.97
C LEU A 56 -2.23 -1.86 -8.22
N PRO A 57 -0.96 -1.67 -8.62
CA PRO A 57 -0.10 -0.62 -8.05
C PRO A 57 -0.78 0.76 -8.09
N GLY A 58 -0.68 1.49 -6.98
CA GLY A 58 -1.38 2.76 -6.76
C GLY A 58 -2.88 2.57 -6.48
N GLY A 59 -3.64 2.07 -7.46
CA GLY A 59 -5.11 1.93 -7.37
C GLY A 59 -5.60 0.97 -6.27
N GLY A 60 -4.77 0.00 -5.89
CA GLY A 60 -5.06 -1.00 -4.86
C GLY A 60 -5.29 -0.40 -3.49
N LEU A 61 -4.55 0.64 -3.10
CA LEU A 61 -4.68 1.23 -1.77
C LEU A 61 -6.06 1.90 -1.60
N HIS A 62 -6.56 2.57 -2.64
CA HIS A 62 -7.93 3.10 -2.61
C HIS A 62 -8.99 2.00 -2.50
N ARG A 63 -8.74 0.84 -3.11
CA ARG A 63 -9.63 -0.31 -2.97
C ARG A 63 -9.55 -0.89 -1.57
N GLU A 64 -8.37 -0.92 -0.97
CA GLU A 64 -8.20 -1.35 0.41
C GLU A 64 -8.99 -0.48 1.38
N LEU A 65 -8.95 0.85 1.22
CA LEU A 65 -9.77 1.77 2.02
C LEU A 65 -11.28 1.45 1.93
N GLU A 66 -11.79 1.11 0.75
CA GLU A 66 -13.17 0.66 0.60
C GLU A 66 -13.45 -0.68 1.29
N LEU A 67 -12.50 -1.60 1.26
CA LEU A 67 -12.64 -2.90 1.91
C LEU A 67 -12.66 -2.76 3.43
N LEU A 68 -11.81 -1.88 3.99
CA LEU A 68 -11.83 -1.53 5.41
C LEU A 68 -13.19 -0.95 5.82
N VAL A 69 -13.74 -0.02 5.03
CA VAL A 69 -15.08 0.54 5.28
C VAL A 69 -16.16 -0.54 5.14
N ALA A 70 -16.09 -1.38 4.10
CA ALA A 70 -17.02 -2.50 3.91
C ALA A 70 -16.93 -3.58 5.01
N ALA A 71 -15.82 -3.63 5.75
CA ALA A 71 -15.65 -4.49 6.91
C ALA A 71 -16.24 -3.89 8.20
N GLY A 72 -16.55 -2.59 8.21
CA GLY A 72 -17.23 -1.90 9.32
C GLY A 72 -16.46 -0.73 9.93
N LEU A 73 -15.29 -0.35 9.39
CA LEU A 73 -14.61 0.86 9.82
C LEU A 73 -15.33 2.10 9.29
N SER A 74 -15.31 3.19 10.05
CA SER A 74 -15.68 4.50 9.53
C SER A 74 -14.67 4.96 8.46
N PRO A 75 -15.06 5.84 7.52
CA PRO A 75 -14.14 6.42 6.55
C PRO A 75 -12.92 7.08 7.22
N LEU A 76 -13.11 7.75 8.35
CA LEU A 76 -12.01 8.34 9.13
C LEU A 76 -11.02 7.28 9.65
N GLN A 77 -11.52 6.14 10.16
CA GLN A 77 -10.66 5.05 10.62
C GLN A 77 -9.87 4.43 9.46
N ALA A 78 -10.50 4.24 8.30
CA ALA A 78 -9.81 3.75 7.10
C ALA A 78 -8.71 4.72 6.64
N LEU A 79 -9.01 6.03 6.58
CA LEU A 79 -8.02 7.06 6.24
C LEU A 79 -6.85 7.11 7.23
N LYS A 80 -7.13 7.00 8.54
CA LYS A 80 -6.08 6.87 9.56
C LYS A 80 -5.22 5.63 9.31
N GLY A 81 -5.84 4.52 8.94
CA GLY A 81 -5.17 3.27 8.56
C GLY A 81 -4.13 3.44 7.46
N ALA A 82 -4.38 4.30 6.48
CA ALA A 82 -3.44 4.62 5.40
C ALA A 82 -2.50 5.81 5.69
N THR A 83 -2.62 6.46 6.85
CA THR A 83 -1.86 7.66 7.20
C THR A 83 -1.24 7.52 8.60
N SER A 84 -1.77 8.23 9.60
CA SER A 84 -1.22 8.31 10.96
C SER A 84 -1.10 6.96 11.68
N ALA A 85 -1.99 5.99 11.44
CA ALA A 85 -1.87 4.65 12.03
C ALA A 85 -0.76 3.84 11.36
N ALA A 86 -0.63 3.90 10.03
CA ALA A 86 0.49 3.30 9.31
C ALA A 86 1.83 3.92 9.75
N ALA A 87 1.89 5.25 9.88
CA ALA A 87 3.06 5.95 10.37
C ALA A 87 3.46 5.50 11.78
N ARG A 88 2.48 5.25 12.66
CA ARG A 88 2.72 4.69 14.00
C ARG A 88 3.26 3.27 13.96
N ILE A 89 2.69 2.40 13.11
CA ILE A 89 3.16 1.03 12.92
C ILE A 89 4.62 1.01 12.43
N LEU A 90 4.99 1.98 11.59
CA LEU A 90 6.34 2.13 11.05
C LEU A 90 7.28 2.94 11.95
N GLU A 91 6.82 3.41 13.12
CA GLU A 91 7.59 4.26 14.03
C GLU A 91 8.14 5.53 13.36
N ARG A 92 7.36 6.12 12.44
CA ARG A 92 7.71 7.32 11.66
C ARG A 92 6.81 8.50 12.04
N PRO A 93 7.10 9.22 13.14
CA PRO A 93 6.24 10.30 13.66
C PRO A 93 6.20 11.55 12.77
N ASP A 94 7.06 11.61 11.75
CA ASP A 94 7.15 12.65 10.74
C ASP A 94 6.25 12.37 9.51
N LEU A 95 5.62 11.19 9.42
CA LEU A 95 4.74 10.79 8.32
C LEU A 95 3.26 10.73 8.74
N GLY A 96 2.37 10.77 7.74
CA GLY A 96 0.94 10.48 7.92
C GLY A 96 0.16 11.51 8.74
N VAL A 97 0.74 12.69 9.00
CA VAL A 97 0.15 13.78 9.77
C VAL A 97 0.43 15.13 9.10
N LEU A 98 -0.51 16.07 9.22
CA LEU A 98 -0.34 17.45 8.77
C LEU A 98 -0.06 18.36 9.97
N ARG A 99 1.22 18.63 10.23
CA ARG A 99 1.67 19.53 11.31
C ARG A 99 3.07 20.09 11.00
N PRO A 100 3.45 21.23 11.60
CA PRO A 100 4.82 21.73 11.49
C PRO A 100 5.86 20.68 11.88
N GLY A 101 6.96 20.60 11.11
CA GLY A 101 8.04 19.63 11.32
C GLY A 101 7.81 18.23 10.75
N ALA A 102 6.60 17.90 10.26
CA ALA A 102 6.34 16.68 9.51
C ALA A 102 6.76 16.82 8.03
N LEU A 103 6.94 15.70 7.34
CA LEU A 103 7.15 15.70 5.90
C LEU A 103 5.91 16.25 5.19
N ALA A 104 6.14 17.11 4.20
CA ALA A 104 5.07 17.67 3.36
C ALA A 104 4.62 16.64 2.31
N ASP A 105 4.04 15.55 2.80
CA ASP A 105 3.49 14.45 2.03
C ASP A 105 1.96 14.42 2.21
N PHE A 106 1.23 14.86 1.19
CA PHE A 106 -0.23 14.87 1.23
C PHE A 106 -0.85 14.82 -0.15
N VAL A 107 -2.15 14.57 -0.18
CA VAL A 107 -2.95 14.61 -1.41
C VAL A 107 -4.13 15.54 -1.22
N VAL A 108 -4.51 16.22 -2.30
CA VAL A 108 -5.75 16.99 -2.39
C VAL A 108 -6.71 16.19 -3.25
N VAL A 109 -7.92 15.99 -2.76
CA VAL A 109 -8.99 15.26 -3.45
C VAL A 109 -10.18 16.17 -3.68
N ALA A 110 -10.96 15.90 -4.72
CA ALA A 110 -12.27 16.49 -4.88
C ALA A 110 -13.28 15.80 -3.97
N GLY A 111 -14.20 16.59 -3.39
CA GLY A 111 -15.23 16.09 -2.49
C GLY A 111 -14.70 15.70 -1.10
N ASN A 112 -15.58 15.11 -0.31
CA ASN A 112 -15.30 14.77 1.09
C ASN A 112 -15.11 13.24 1.28
N PRO A 113 -13.88 12.76 1.54
CA PRO A 113 -13.64 11.33 1.76
C PRO A 113 -14.18 10.80 3.09
N LEU A 114 -14.64 11.69 3.99
CA LEU A 114 -15.31 11.30 5.23
C LEU A 114 -16.77 10.90 5.01
N GLU A 115 -17.40 11.42 3.96
CA GLU A 115 -18.75 11.02 3.54
C GLU A 115 -18.69 9.79 2.63
N ASP A 116 -17.71 9.74 1.72
CA ASP A 116 -17.51 8.62 0.83
C ASP A 116 -16.02 8.39 0.57
N VAL A 117 -15.47 7.30 1.12
CA VAL A 117 -14.05 6.97 1.00
C VAL A 117 -13.58 6.79 -0.46
N ARG A 118 -14.52 6.56 -1.40
CA ARG A 118 -14.21 6.46 -2.83
C ARG A 118 -13.68 7.76 -3.41
N ARG A 119 -14.02 8.91 -2.80
CA ARG A 119 -13.52 10.25 -3.17
C ARG A 119 -11.99 10.35 -3.10
N THR A 120 -11.33 9.46 -2.37
CA THR A 120 -9.85 9.38 -2.37
C THR A 120 -9.25 9.19 -3.77
N ARG A 121 -10.01 8.70 -4.74
CA ARG A 121 -9.57 8.55 -6.15
C ARG A 121 -9.66 9.83 -6.96
N GLU A 122 -10.37 10.83 -6.49
CA GLU A 122 -10.61 12.09 -7.20
C GLU A 122 -9.44 13.06 -6.95
N LEU A 123 -8.22 12.59 -7.15
CA LEU A 123 -6.99 13.34 -6.87
C LEU A 123 -6.90 14.60 -7.76
N ARG A 124 -6.65 15.73 -7.11
CA ARG A 124 -6.39 17.04 -7.74
C ARG A 124 -4.91 17.40 -7.69
N LEU A 125 -4.23 17.04 -6.61
CA LEU A 125 -2.82 17.33 -6.39
C LEU A 125 -2.21 16.23 -5.52
N VAL A 126 -0.97 15.85 -5.83
CA VAL A 126 -0.13 15.07 -4.93
C VAL A 126 1.04 15.95 -4.53
N VAL A 127 1.35 16.05 -3.26
CA VAL A 127 2.55 16.71 -2.75
C VAL A 127 3.42 15.66 -2.09
N ARG A 128 4.69 15.58 -2.50
CA ARG A 128 5.68 14.64 -1.97
C ARG A 128 6.95 15.40 -1.62
N GLY A 129 7.35 15.40 -0.34
CA GLY A 129 8.51 16.13 0.16
C GLY A 129 8.42 17.63 -0.16
N GLY A 130 7.22 18.19 -0.17
CA GLY A 130 6.96 19.58 -0.55
C GLY A 130 6.89 19.86 -2.06
N GLN A 131 7.12 18.86 -2.91
CA GLN A 131 7.03 19.01 -4.36
C GLN A 131 5.62 18.70 -4.86
N ALA A 132 5.02 19.64 -5.57
CA ALA A 132 3.72 19.50 -6.20
C ALA A 132 3.81 18.64 -7.48
N LEU A 133 2.99 17.60 -7.57
CA LEU A 133 2.95 16.64 -8.65
C LEU A 133 1.52 16.53 -9.20
N SER A 134 1.39 16.58 -10.53
CA SER A 134 0.13 16.38 -11.22
C SER A 134 -0.30 14.89 -11.18
N PRO A 135 -1.52 14.57 -10.72
CA PRO A 135 -2.03 13.20 -10.77
C PRO A 135 -2.15 12.63 -12.19
N ASP A 136 -2.39 13.48 -13.20
CA ASP A 136 -2.40 13.06 -14.60
C ASP A 136 -0.99 12.68 -15.05
N ALA A 137 0.00 13.55 -14.80
CA ALA A 137 1.39 13.28 -15.15
C ALA A 137 1.91 11.99 -14.50
N LEU A 138 1.61 11.77 -13.21
CA LEU A 138 1.97 10.52 -12.51
C LEU A 138 1.36 9.28 -13.16
N ARG A 139 0.12 9.38 -13.64
CA ARG A 139 -0.57 8.27 -14.33
C ARG A 139 0.03 8.01 -15.70
N ASP A 140 0.44 9.05 -16.41
CA ASP A 140 1.06 8.94 -17.73
C ASP A 140 2.46 8.34 -17.62
N THR A 141 3.26 8.81 -16.66
CA THR A 141 4.56 8.22 -16.32
C THR A 141 4.42 6.75 -15.95
N ALA A 142 3.47 6.39 -15.08
CA ALA A 142 3.24 5.01 -14.69
C ALA A 142 2.79 4.11 -15.86
N ALA A 143 2.08 4.65 -16.85
CA ALA A 143 1.67 3.91 -18.05
C ALA A 143 2.80 3.78 -19.09
N ALA A 144 3.74 4.74 -19.11
CA ALA A 144 4.89 4.73 -20.01
C ALA A 144 6.01 3.80 -19.55
N HIS A 145 6.16 3.59 -18.24
CA HIS A 145 7.12 2.63 -17.69
C HIS A 145 6.56 1.21 -17.79
N ASP A 146 7.10 0.42 -18.72
CA ASP A 146 6.89 -1.02 -18.69
C ASP A 146 7.63 -1.58 -17.47
N VAL A 147 6.93 -2.09 -16.46
CA VAL A 147 7.59 -2.76 -15.34
C VAL A 147 8.10 -4.09 -15.89
N PRO A 148 9.42 -4.32 -16.05
CA PRO A 148 9.90 -5.57 -16.58
C PRO A 148 9.44 -6.71 -15.66
N ALA A 149 8.97 -7.81 -16.24
CA ALA A 149 8.51 -9.01 -15.53
C ALA A 149 9.55 -9.62 -14.56
N GLN A 150 10.78 -9.10 -14.56
CA GLN A 150 11.96 -9.58 -13.84
C GLN A 150 11.90 -9.38 -12.31
N LEU A 151 10.93 -8.64 -11.77
CA LEU A 151 10.69 -8.60 -10.31
C LEU A 151 9.73 -9.70 -9.81
N SER A 152 9.22 -10.57 -10.70
CA SER A 152 8.29 -11.66 -10.34
C SER A 152 8.97 -12.99 -10.00
N SER A 153 10.26 -13.17 -10.31
CA SER A 153 11.00 -14.28 -9.72
C SER A 153 11.47 -13.88 -8.34
N SER A 154 10.92 -14.52 -7.32
CA SER A 154 11.66 -14.82 -6.10
C SER A 154 12.98 -15.46 -6.53
N GLY A 155 13.99 -14.61 -6.75
CA GLY A 155 15.37 -15.05 -6.88
C GLY A 155 15.67 -15.73 -5.57
N ARG A 156 15.85 -17.06 -5.60
CA ARG A 156 16.36 -17.82 -4.48
C ARG A 156 17.51 -17.00 -3.90
N VAL A 157 17.38 -16.56 -2.65
CA VAL A 157 18.55 -16.20 -1.87
C VAL A 157 19.40 -17.45 -1.92
N ARG A 158 20.44 -17.46 -2.77
CA ARG A 158 21.54 -18.39 -2.60
C ARG A 158 21.98 -18.14 -1.17
N ALA A 159 21.87 -19.16 -0.31
CA ALA A 159 22.46 -19.12 1.01
C ALA A 159 23.87 -18.57 0.84
N ALA A 160 24.12 -17.40 1.45
CA ALA A 160 25.48 -16.91 1.56
C ALA A 160 26.26 -18.05 2.22
N GLY A 161 27.28 -18.55 1.54
CA GLY A 161 28.24 -19.45 2.16
C GLY A 161 28.80 -18.78 3.43
N PRO A 162 29.32 -19.56 4.39
CA PRO A 162 29.84 -19.00 5.63
C PRO A 162 30.85 -17.90 5.30
N GLY A 163 30.58 -16.69 5.79
CA GLY A 163 31.47 -15.55 5.63
C GLY A 163 32.86 -15.85 6.21
N PRO A 164 33.90 -15.17 5.73
CA PRO A 164 35.26 -15.40 6.22
C PRO A 164 35.33 -15.16 7.72
N ALA A 165 36.06 -16.04 8.42
CA ALA A 165 36.26 -15.97 9.85
C ALA A 165 36.89 -14.62 10.25
N VAL A 166 36.28 -13.97 11.24
CA VAL A 166 36.80 -12.76 11.87
C VAL A 166 38.06 -13.15 12.68
N PRO A 167 39.23 -12.53 12.45
CA PRO A 167 40.41 -12.81 13.25
C PRO A 167 40.21 -12.29 14.70
N PRO A 168 40.74 -12.97 15.72
CA PRO A 168 40.60 -12.53 17.09
C PRO A 168 41.29 -11.18 17.28
N GLY A 169 40.54 -10.19 17.76
CA GLY A 169 41.06 -8.88 18.12
C GLY A 169 42.12 -9.01 19.21
N SER A 170 43.30 -8.45 18.95
CA SER A 170 44.36 -8.25 19.93
C SER A 170 43.87 -7.26 20.97
N GLY A 171 43.33 -7.77 22.07
CA GLY A 171 43.13 -7.01 23.29
C GLY A 171 44.46 -6.85 24.02
N THR A 172 44.81 -5.61 24.31
CA THR A 172 45.62 -5.21 25.47
C THR A 172 45.32 -3.74 25.78
N PRO A 173 45.45 -3.34 27.06
CA PRO A 173 44.48 -2.50 27.78
C PRO A 173 44.47 -1.02 27.45
#